data_AF-E1QNK1-F1
#
_entry.id   AF-E1QNK1-F1
#
_cell.length_a   1.000
_cell.length_b   1.000
_cell.length_c   1.000
_cell.angle_alpha   90.00
_cell.angle_beta   90.00
_cell.angle_gamma   90.00
#
_symmetry.space_group_name_H-M   'P 1'
#
loop_
_entity.id
_entity.type
_entity.pdbx_description
1 polymer ?
#
loop_
_entity_poly.entity_id
_entity_poly.type
_entity_poly.pdbx_seq_one_letter_code
_entity_poly.pdbx_strand_id
1 'polypeptide(L)' 'MPEEYVFHARISKTSHGLLCIYIPKGLSSKMQHLHRREVIIRVTVPDE' A
#
# COMPACT_ATOMS: atom_id res chain seq x y z
N MET A 1 -14.20 8.08 -11.58
CA MET A 1 -13.88 6.68 -11.25
C MET A 1 -12.84 6.66 -10.15
N PRO A 2 -12.89 5.74 -9.19
CA PRO A 2 -11.81 5.57 -8.23
C PRO A 2 -10.53 5.17 -8.97
N GLU A 3 -9.40 5.75 -8.57
CA GLU A 3 -8.09 5.35 -9.06
C GLU A 3 -7.64 4.11 -8.28
N GLU A 4 -7.24 3.05 -8.98
CA GLU A 4 -6.84 1.78 -8.37
C GLU A 4 -5.39 1.45 -8.70
N TYR A 5 -4.65 1.03 -7.67
CA TYR A 5 -3.25 0.63 -7.76
C TYR A 5 -3.06 -0.77 -7.19
N VAL A 6 -2.71 -1.73 -8.04
CA VAL A 6 -2.51 -3.14 -7.65
C VAL A 6 -1.02 -3.50 -7.73
N PHE A 7 -0.48 -4.02 -6.64
CA PHE A 7 0.91 -4.46 -6.57
C PHE A 7 1.09 -5.55 -5.52
N HIS A 8 2.07 -6.44 -5.73
CA HIS A 8 2.50 -7.35 -4.67
C HIS A 8 3.30 -6.59 -3.64
N ALA A 9 2.90 -6.73 -2.38
CA ALA A 9 3.54 -6.06 -1.27
C ALA A 9 3.98 -7.08 -0.23
N ARG A 10 5.15 -6.84 0.38
CA ARG A 10 5.58 -7.60 1.56
C ARG A 10 5.02 -6.90 2.80
N ILE A 11 4.26 -7.64 3.60
CA ILE A 11 3.80 -7.19 4.90
C ILE A 11 4.92 -7.42 5.91
N SER A 12 5.26 -6.39 6.68
CA SER A 12 6.25 -6.44 7.76
C SER A 12 5.68 -5.87 9.05
N LYS A 13 6.41 -6.03 10.17
CA LYS A 13 6.08 -5.42 11.46
C LYS A 13 7.14 -4.38 11.82
N THR A 14 6.73 -3.23 12.33
CA THR A 14 7.65 -2.26 12.94
C THR A 14 8.17 -2.74 14.27
N SER A 15 9.20 -2.07 14.80
CA SER A 15 9.70 -2.23 16.17
C SER A 15 8.62 -2.04 17.24
N HIS A 16 7.55 -1.30 16.91
CA HIS A 16 6.41 -1.03 17.80
C HIS A 16 5.21 -1.97 17.55
N GLY A 17 5.39 -3.02 16.73
CA GLY A 17 4.37 -4.03 16.48
C GLY A 17 3.30 -3.64 15.44
N LEU A 18 3.44 -2.49 14.78
CA LEU A 18 2.50 -2.05 13.74
C LEU A 18 2.77 -2.78 12.42
N LEU A 19 1.71 -3.10 11.69
CA LEU A 19 1.84 -3.64 10.33
C LEU A 19 2.28 -2.54 9.36
N CYS A 20 3.26 -2.86 8.53
CA CYS A 20 3.74 -1.99 7.48
C CYS A 20 3.67 -2.68 6.12
N ILE A 21 3.40 -1.85 5.11
CA ILE A 21 3.38 -2.23 3.71
C ILE A 21 4.33 -1.31 2.97
N TYR A 22 5.26 -1.87 2.21
CA TYR A 22 6.18 -1.09 1.41
C TYR A 22 5.52 -0.69 0.08
N ILE A 23 5.47 0.61 -0.20
CA ILE A 23 5.00 1.14 -1.50
C ILE A 23 6.20 1.25 -2.45
N PRO A 24 6.18 0.57 -3.62
CA PRO A 24 7.26 0.68 -4.61
C PRO A 24 7.49 2.13 -5.05
N LYS A 25 8.76 2.53 -5.24
CA LYS A 25 9.13 3.92 -5.62
C LYS A 25 8.37 4.43 -6.85
N GLY A 26 8.26 3.60 -7.89
CA GLY A 26 7.54 3.98 -9.12
C GLY A 26 6.04 4.19 -8.92
N LEU A 27 5.45 3.53 -7.91
CA LEU A 27 4.05 3.72 -7.53
C LEU A 27 3.88 4.97 -6.67
N SER A 28 4.80 5.19 -5.72
CA SER A 28 4.82 6.39 -4.87
C SER A 28 4.82 7.69 -5.69
N SER A 29 5.59 7.76 -6.78
CA SER A 29 5.57 8.92 -7.68
C SER A 29 4.21 9.18 -8.34
N LYS A 30 3.46 8.12 -8.68
CA LYS A 30 2.12 8.24 -9.26
C LYS A 30 1.09 8.69 -8.21
N MET A 31 1.25 8.19 -6.99
CA MET A 31 0.39 8.47 -5.84
C MET A 31 0.72 9.79 -5.11
N GLN A 32 1.66 10.60 -5.59
CA GLN A 32 2.08 11.83 -4.88
C GLN A 32 0.91 12.79 -4.62
N HIS A 33 -0.05 12.84 -5.55
CA HIS A 33 -1.24 13.67 -5.44
C HIS A 33 -2.23 13.22 -4.34
N LEU A 34 -2.06 12.00 -3.81
CA LEU A 34 -2.83 11.44 -2.68
C LEU A 34 -2.19 11.77 -1.31
N HIS A 35 -1.04 12.45 -1.29
CA HIS A 35 -0.37 12.80 -0.03
C HIS A 35 -1.31 13.57 0.92
N ARG A 36 -1.38 13.12 2.19
CA ARG A 36 -2.30 13.62 3.24
C ARG A 36 -3.80 13.39 2.98
N ARG A 37 -4.16 12.54 2.01
CA ARG A 37 -5.54 12.08 1.82
C ARG A 37 -5.74 10.73 2.49
N GLU A 38 -6.96 10.48 2.92
CA GLU A 38 -7.38 9.16 3.36
C GLU A 38 -7.53 8.25 2.13
N VAL A 39 -6.94 7.06 2.21
CA VAL A 39 -6.97 6.06 1.14
C VAL A 39 -7.35 4.71 1.72
N ILE A 40 -8.15 3.95 0.98
CA ILE A 40 -8.53 2.59 1.36
C ILE A 40 -7.53 1.62 0.74
N ILE A 41 -6.93 0.77 1.57
CA ILE A 41 -6.02 -0.29 1.11
C ILE A 41 -6.77 -1.63 1.22
N ARG A 42 -6.88 -2.34 0.10
CA ARG A 42 -7.42 -3.71 0.06
C ARG A 42 -6.26 -4.70 -0.06
N VAL A 43 -6.20 -5.65 0.86
CA VAL A 43 -5.17 -6.70 0.88
C VAL A 43 -5.85 -8.01 0.54
N THR A 44 -5.36 -8.69 -0.49
CA THR A 44 -5.77 -10.04 -0.87
C THR A 44 -4.60 -10.98 -0.59
N VAL A 45 -4.86 -12.03 0.18
CA VAL A 45 -3.91 -13.13 0.36
C VAL A 45 -4.31 -14.21 -0.65
N PRO A 46 -3.38 -14.75 -1.46
CA PRO A 46 -3.72 -15.85 -2.35
C PRO A 46 -4.23 -17.05 -1.54
N ASP A 47 -5.24 -17.74 -2.05
CA ASP A 47 -5.68 -19.02 -1.51
C ASP A 47 -4.49 -20.01 -1.59
N GLU A 48 -4.27 -20.78 -0.51
CA GLU A 48 -3.17 -21.76 -0.41
C GLU A 48 -3.23 -22.85 -1.49
#